data_AF-A0A1S3ISX8-F1
#
_entry.id   AF-A0A1S3ISX8-F1
#
_cell.length_a   1.000
_cell.length_b   1.000
_cell.length_c   1.000
_cell.angle_alpha   90.00
_cell.angle_beta   90.00
_cell.angle_gamma   90.00
#
_symmetry.space_group_name_H-M   'P 1'
#
loop_
_entity.id
_entity.type
_entity.pdbx_description
1 polymer ?
#
loop_
_entity_poly.entity_id
_entity_poly.type
_entity_poly.pdbx_seq_one_letter_code
_entity_poly.pdbx_strand_id
1 'polypeptide(L)'
;MSIDTIVIENHIKLFVQTKIDEDVYLDLKRQCISIVPLSKKGSTTLATFWAKVLQNKNVFPATKYLYHKDFDRKTEQSILFVKAAGVTFTIFMKTGTLTIEGEYVYDWFKNRIRDVLTAYDESVGFPVEGYGQVVQADEDEAIPVDEPRLVLKEKSAVVNSTITAPVDMAESMDQLESVLGRIHLDLLSTESLQMRLKDLPTGCIREGHTYVYELWKSLLHKWFSEGFKVYIATPVIDTQRVLDIVDFMFQNKETAHLEGLFVQYQCGENKRISDVKREVLELPLFSPPQRLHIEYKLFNKLNYPAKTFNCKFIAGVKGDAAQVMVTTAGFNRNHFEEESYEFVMFHQTKKDNFIREYMEPLTTSIGLE
;
A
#
# COMPACT_ATOMS: atom_id res chain seq x y z
N MET A 1 -7.93 -2.59 35.02
CA MET A 1 -8.35 -3.04 33.67
C MET A 1 -8.90 -4.45 33.81
N SER A 2 -10.10 -4.73 33.31
CA SER A 2 -10.60 -6.11 33.25
C SER A 2 -9.82 -6.89 32.18
N ILE A 3 -9.75 -8.22 32.32
CA ILE A 3 -9.07 -9.11 31.38
C ILE A 3 -9.55 -8.86 29.94
N ASP A 4 -10.86 -8.64 29.77
CA ASP A 4 -11.47 -8.36 28.46
C ASP A 4 -10.89 -7.13 27.76
N THR A 5 -10.58 -6.06 28.51
CA THR A 5 -10.01 -4.84 27.94
C THR A 5 -8.60 -5.07 27.41
N ILE A 6 -7.80 -5.89 28.09
CA ILE A 6 -6.44 -6.25 27.65
C ILE A 6 -6.49 -7.08 26.36
N VAL A 7 -7.43 -8.02 26.26
CA VAL A 7 -7.59 -8.83 25.04
C VAL A 7 -8.02 -7.96 23.86
N ILE A 8 -8.96 -7.03 24.06
CA ILE A 8 -9.40 -6.11 23.00
C ILE A 8 -8.27 -5.16 22.59
N GLU A 9 -7.53 -4.61 23.55
CA GLU A 9 -6.39 -3.73 23.26
C GLU A 9 -5.32 -4.46 22.43
N ASN A 10 -4.95 -5.69 22.82
CA ASN A 10 -3.99 -6.50 22.06
C ASN A 10 -4.51 -6.84 20.66
N HIS A 11 -5.80 -7.12 20.53
CA HIS A 11 -6.42 -7.37 19.23
C HIS A 11 -6.39 -6.13 18.33
N ILE A 12 -6.65 -4.93 18.86
CA ILE A 12 -6.55 -3.67 18.11
C ILE A 12 -5.10 -3.38 17.74
N LYS A 13 -4.16 -3.56 18.66
CA LYS A 13 -2.73 -3.41 18.38
C LYS A 13 -2.30 -4.33 17.25
N LEU A 14 -2.63 -5.62 17.36
CA LEU A 14 -2.33 -6.60 16.32
C LEU A 14 -3.03 -6.25 15.02
N PHE A 15 -4.29 -5.82 15.05
CA PHE A 15 -5.02 -5.40 13.85
C PHE A 15 -4.35 -4.20 13.17
N VAL A 16 -3.99 -3.14 13.90
CA VAL A 16 -3.30 -1.98 13.29
C VAL A 16 -1.91 -2.38 12.81
N GLN A 17 -1.14 -3.11 13.61
CA GLN A 17 0.21 -3.56 13.25
C GLN A 17 0.20 -4.46 12.02
N THR A 18 -0.70 -5.45 11.96
CA THR A 18 -0.82 -6.38 10.81
C THR A 18 -1.32 -5.70 9.54
N LYS A 19 -2.08 -4.61 9.65
CA LYS A 19 -2.64 -3.91 8.48
C LYS A 19 -1.78 -2.74 8.01
N ILE A 20 -1.12 -1.99 8.89
CA ILE A 20 -0.39 -0.78 8.49
C ILE A 20 1.00 -0.65 9.12
N ASP A 21 1.49 -1.66 9.82
CA ASP A 21 2.82 -1.68 10.47
C ASP A 21 3.05 -0.47 11.40
N GLU A 22 1.99 -0.07 12.10
CA GLU A 22 2.06 0.97 13.11
C GLU A 22 1.65 0.44 14.48
N ASP A 23 2.38 0.86 15.51
CA ASP A 23 2.02 0.59 16.88
C ASP A 23 1.07 1.67 17.40
N VAL A 24 0.00 1.22 18.05
CA VAL A 24 -0.97 2.06 18.74
C VAL A 24 -1.10 1.68 20.20
N TYR A 25 -1.61 2.60 21.01
CA TYR A 25 -2.06 2.29 22.35
C TYR A 25 -3.49 2.78 22.54
N LEU A 26 -4.17 2.17 23.51
CA LEU A 26 -5.53 2.51 23.85
C LEU A 26 -5.52 3.46 25.06
N ASP A 27 -5.99 4.69 24.87
CA ASP A 27 -6.20 5.65 25.95
C ASP A 27 -7.68 5.62 26.37
N LEU A 28 -7.91 5.27 27.64
CA LEU A 28 -9.23 5.10 28.22
C LEU A 28 -9.52 6.28 29.16
N LYS A 29 -10.32 7.25 28.69
CA LYS A 29 -10.78 8.40 29.49
C LYS A 29 -12.27 8.30 29.78
N ARG A 30 -12.74 8.94 30.86
CA ARG A 30 -14.17 8.95 31.20
C ARG A 30 -14.99 9.44 29.99
N GLN A 31 -15.88 8.58 29.48
CA GLN A 31 -16.77 8.78 28.32
C GLN A 31 -16.10 8.91 26.94
N CYS A 32 -14.80 8.60 26.81
CA CYS A 32 -14.09 8.64 25.54
C CYS A 32 -13.01 7.56 25.48
N ILE A 33 -13.03 6.76 24.40
CA ILE A 33 -11.98 5.77 24.10
C ILE A 33 -11.19 6.30 22.91
N SER A 34 -9.87 6.43 23.06
CA SER A 34 -9.00 6.90 21.99
C SER A 34 -7.99 5.82 21.60
N ILE A 35 -7.83 5.59 20.31
CA ILE A 35 -6.74 4.78 19.75
C ILE A 35 -5.71 5.74 19.20
N VAL A 36 -4.52 5.74 19.79
CA VAL A 36 -3.50 6.77 19.59
C VAL A 36 -2.23 6.11 19.04
N PRO A 37 -1.57 6.67 18.01
CA PRO A 37 -0.29 6.14 17.56
C PRO A 37 0.79 6.34 18.62
N LEU A 38 1.74 5.41 18.71
CA LEU A 38 2.94 5.59 19.56
C LEU A 38 3.90 6.66 18.99
N SER A 39 3.78 7.00 17.71
CA SER A 39 4.58 8.06 17.08
C SER A 39 4.29 9.43 17.71
N LYS A 40 5.35 10.09 18.22
CA LYS A 40 5.26 11.45 18.80
C LYS A 40 4.84 12.54 17.80
N LYS A 41 4.95 12.29 16.49
CA LYS A 41 4.57 13.24 15.44
C LYS A 41 3.14 13.03 14.93
N GLY A 42 2.42 12.01 15.43
CA GLY A 42 1.16 11.55 14.86
C GLY A 42 1.36 10.71 13.59
N SER A 43 0.27 10.21 13.02
CA SER A 43 0.26 9.46 11.76
C SER A 43 -0.97 9.78 10.90
N THR A 44 -0.75 10.46 9.78
CA THR A 44 -1.77 10.67 8.74
C THR A 44 -2.15 9.35 8.05
N THR A 45 -1.26 8.36 8.07
CA THR A 45 -1.50 7.00 7.55
C THR A 45 -2.53 6.28 8.41
N LEU A 46 -2.37 6.32 9.74
CA LEU A 46 -3.33 5.79 10.69
C LEU A 46 -4.69 6.50 10.59
N ALA A 47 -4.72 7.82 10.39
CA ALA A 47 -5.97 8.55 10.17
C ALA A 47 -6.72 8.04 8.94
N THR A 48 -6.01 7.88 7.82
CA THR A 48 -6.59 7.40 6.57
C THR A 48 -7.03 5.95 6.68
N PHE A 49 -6.28 5.12 7.42
CA PHE A 49 -6.64 3.75 7.73
C PHE A 49 -7.98 3.69 8.48
N TRP A 50 -8.14 4.45 9.56
CA TRP A 50 -9.41 4.50 10.29
C TRP A 50 -10.57 4.97 9.42
N ALA A 51 -10.34 5.95 8.55
CA ALA A 51 -11.36 6.40 7.61
C ALA A 51 -11.80 5.27 6.68
N LYS A 52 -10.87 4.45 6.18
CA LYS A 52 -11.18 3.28 5.33
C LYS A 52 -11.89 2.17 6.11
N VAL A 53 -11.48 1.89 7.35
CA VAL A 53 -12.14 0.91 8.22
C VAL A 53 -13.60 1.28 8.43
N LEU A 54 -13.86 2.53 8.82
CA LEU A 54 -15.23 3.00 9.05
C LEU A 54 -16.04 3.07 7.75
N GLN A 55 -15.48 3.60 6.66
CA GLN A 55 -16.18 3.76 5.37
C GLN A 55 -16.36 2.47 4.57
N ASN A 56 -15.88 1.34 5.09
CA ASN A 56 -16.02 0.05 4.42
C ASN A 56 -17.49 -0.33 4.21
N LYS A 57 -17.78 -1.02 3.09
CA LYS A 57 -19.13 -1.49 2.73
C LYS A 57 -19.81 -2.31 3.82
N ASN A 58 -19.05 -3.06 4.61
CA ASN A 58 -19.57 -3.94 5.66
C ASN A 58 -19.61 -3.28 7.04
N VAL A 59 -19.12 -2.04 7.17
CA VAL A 59 -19.03 -1.31 8.45
C VAL A 59 -20.00 -0.13 8.44
N PHE A 60 -19.55 1.06 8.05
CA PHE A 60 -20.36 2.27 7.97
C PHE A 60 -20.14 2.95 6.61
N PRO A 61 -20.65 2.38 5.50
CA PRO A 61 -20.38 2.90 4.17
C PRO A 61 -20.86 4.33 4.01
N ALA A 62 -20.07 5.15 3.29
CA ALA A 62 -20.38 6.54 3.01
C ALA A 62 -21.68 6.75 2.19
N THR A 63 -22.19 5.68 1.55
CA THR A 63 -23.50 5.70 0.87
C THR A 63 -24.68 5.66 1.84
N LYS A 64 -24.48 5.17 3.08
CA LYS A 64 -25.53 5.01 4.10
C LYS A 64 -25.33 5.93 5.31
N TYR A 65 -24.08 6.26 5.63
CA TYR A 65 -23.73 7.10 6.77
C TYR A 65 -23.12 8.43 6.32
N LEU A 66 -23.60 9.53 6.91
CA LEU A 66 -23.11 10.87 6.59
C LEU A 66 -21.82 11.16 7.35
N TYR A 67 -20.72 11.27 6.60
CA TYR A 67 -19.43 11.68 7.14
C TYR A 67 -19.29 13.20 7.06
N HIS A 68 -18.97 13.81 8.18
CA HIS A 68 -18.73 15.24 8.28
C HIS A 68 -17.23 15.52 8.33
N LYS A 69 -16.80 16.47 7.52
CA LYS A 69 -15.46 17.07 7.61
C LYS A 69 -15.60 18.38 8.34
N ASP A 70 -14.83 18.56 9.41
CA ASP A 70 -14.81 19.80 10.18
C ASP A 70 -13.37 20.14 10.56
N PHE A 71 -13.18 21.32 11.16
CA PHE A 71 -11.90 21.78 11.68
C PHE A 71 -12.00 22.00 13.18
N ASP A 72 -11.29 21.18 13.95
CA ASP A 72 -11.25 21.36 15.39
C ASP A 72 -10.36 22.56 15.74
N ARG A 73 -11.00 23.65 16.20
CA ARG A 73 -10.33 24.88 16.61
C ARG A 73 -9.46 24.73 17.86
N LYS A 74 -9.70 23.71 18.71
CA LYS A 74 -8.91 23.49 19.92
C LYS A 74 -7.58 22.81 19.62
N THR A 75 -7.56 21.92 18.64
CA THR A 75 -6.37 21.14 18.28
C THR A 75 -5.76 21.56 16.95
N GLU A 76 -6.33 22.57 16.29
CA GLU A 76 -5.90 23.15 15.00
C GLU A 76 -5.69 22.09 13.90
N GLN A 77 -6.65 21.18 13.77
CA GLN A 77 -6.57 20.10 12.78
C GLN A 77 -7.93 19.75 12.19
N SER A 78 -7.89 19.30 10.94
CA SER A 78 -9.05 18.73 10.27
C SER A 78 -9.46 17.42 10.93
N ILE A 79 -10.76 17.27 11.13
CA ILE A 79 -11.38 16.06 11.66
C ILE A 79 -12.37 15.48 10.66
N LEU A 80 -12.48 14.16 10.66
CA LEU A 80 -13.52 13.42 9.96
C LEU A 80 -14.34 12.69 11.03
N PHE A 81 -15.65 12.96 11.11
CA PHE A 81 -16.49 12.30 12.10
C PHE A 81 -17.78 11.73 11.50
N VAL A 82 -18.29 10.68 12.15
CA VAL A 82 -19.52 9.99 11.79
C VAL A 82 -20.24 9.53 13.07
N LYS A 83 -21.57 9.68 13.09
CA LYS A 83 -22.43 9.12 14.13
C LYS A 83 -23.02 7.81 13.61
N ALA A 84 -22.67 6.70 14.25
CA ALA A 84 -23.12 5.37 13.85
C ALA A 84 -23.22 4.44 15.06
N ALA A 85 -24.18 3.52 15.03
CA ALA A 85 -24.37 2.50 16.07
C ALA A 85 -24.44 3.06 17.51
N GLY A 86 -25.01 4.27 17.71
CA GLY A 86 -25.18 4.88 19.02
C GLY A 86 -23.93 5.56 19.60
N VAL A 87 -22.82 5.63 18.85
CA VAL A 87 -21.59 6.33 19.24
C VAL A 87 -21.16 7.32 18.14
N THR A 88 -20.27 8.25 18.51
CA THR A 88 -19.60 9.16 17.57
C THR A 88 -18.16 8.73 17.39
N PHE A 89 -17.75 8.50 16.14
CA PHE A 89 -16.36 8.28 15.77
C PHE A 89 -15.79 9.58 15.24
N THR A 90 -14.62 9.99 15.74
CA THR A 90 -13.90 11.16 15.25
C THR A 90 -12.46 10.78 14.95
N ILE A 91 -12.02 11.03 13.72
CA ILE A 91 -10.65 10.79 13.26
C ILE A 91 -9.95 12.14 13.16
N PHE A 92 -8.84 12.28 13.87
CA PHE A 92 -7.97 13.44 13.79
C PHE A 92 -6.96 13.24 12.65
N MET A 93 -7.14 13.98 11.56
CA MET A 93 -6.46 13.70 10.30
C MET A 93 -4.93 13.92 10.36
N LYS A 94 -4.47 14.82 11.24
CA LYS A 94 -3.04 15.12 11.42
C LYS A 94 -2.38 14.14 12.38
N THR A 95 -3.06 13.76 13.47
CA THR A 95 -2.47 12.89 14.50
C THR A 95 -2.69 11.41 14.26
N GLY A 96 -3.69 10.99 13.48
CA GLY A 96 -4.03 9.57 13.36
C GLY A 96 -4.91 9.03 14.47
N THR A 97 -5.25 9.87 15.44
CA THR A 97 -6.05 9.44 16.59
C THR A 97 -7.49 9.19 16.15
N LEU A 98 -8.00 8.00 16.49
CA LEU A 98 -9.42 7.70 16.41
C LEU A 98 -10.01 7.82 17.82
N THR A 99 -11.00 8.67 18.00
CA THR A 99 -11.79 8.75 19.23
C THR A 99 -13.19 8.21 19.02
N ILE A 100 -13.70 7.54 20.04
CA ILE A 100 -15.03 6.97 20.11
C ILE A 100 -15.66 7.54 21.36
N GLU A 101 -16.81 8.20 21.21
CA GLU A 101 -17.49 8.94 22.28
C GLU A 101 -18.99 8.58 22.32
N GLY A 102 -19.54 8.51 23.53
CA GLY A 102 -20.95 8.19 23.76
C GLY A 102 -21.25 7.84 25.22
N GLU A 103 -22.53 7.89 25.58
CA GLU A 103 -23.02 7.67 26.95
C GLU A 103 -22.68 6.26 27.49
N TYR A 104 -22.63 5.25 26.59
CA TYR A 104 -22.31 3.86 26.90
C TYR A 104 -21.11 3.34 26.11
N VAL A 105 -20.12 4.22 25.86
CA VAL A 105 -19.02 3.91 24.94
C VAL A 105 -18.19 2.69 25.34
N TYR A 106 -18.03 2.41 26.63
CA TYR A 106 -17.26 1.25 27.10
C TYR A 106 -17.98 -0.07 26.83
N ASP A 107 -19.29 -0.13 27.06
CA ASP A 107 -20.09 -1.31 26.78
C ASP A 107 -20.20 -1.54 25.27
N TRP A 108 -20.40 -0.45 24.52
CA TRP A 108 -20.36 -0.51 23.06
C TRP A 108 -19.01 -1.04 22.57
N PHE A 109 -17.90 -0.46 23.05
CA PHE A 109 -16.56 -0.84 22.60
C PHE A 109 -16.24 -2.28 22.95
N LYS A 110 -16.60 -2.74 24.16
CA LYS A 110 -16.39 -4.13 24.56
C LYS A 110 -17.10 -5.13 23.66
N ASN A 111 -18.33 -4.81 23.26
CA ASN A 111 -19.22 -5.75 22.57
C ASN A 111 -19.21 -5.62 21.04
N ARG A 112 -18.81 -4.46 20.49
CA ARG A 112 -19.00 -4.15 19.05
C ARG A 112 -17.73 -3.80 18.29
N ILE A 113 -16.64 -3.43 18.96
CA ILE A 113 -15.43 -3.04 18.22
C ILE A 113 -14.86 -4.21 17.42
N ARG A 114 -14.93 -5.44 17.96
CA ARG A 114 -14.47 -6.64 17.24
C ARG A 114 -15.29 -6.87 15.98
N ASP A 115 -16.62 -6.75 16.05
CA ASP A 115 -17.50 -6.88 14.89
C ASP A 115 -17.11 -5.89 13.79
N VAL A 116 -16.76 -4.65 14.14
CA VAL A 116 -16.28 -3.63 13.20
C VAL A 116 -14.98 -4.06 12.51
N LEU A 117 -14.01 -4.60 13.27
CA LEU A 117 -12.72 -5.05 12.71
C LEU A 117 -12.89 -6.31 11.86
N THR A 118 -13.69 -7.28 12.32
CA THR A 118 -13.99 -8.52 11.59
C THR A 118 -14.74 -8.23 10.30
N ALA A 119 -15.77 -7.38 10.33
CA ALA A 119 -16.53 -7.01 9.14
C ALA A 119 -15.65 -6.31 8.08
N TYR A 120 -14.67 -5.53 8.53
CA TYR A 120 -13.64 -4.99 7.65
C TYR A 120 -12.78 -6.11 7.05
N ASP A 121 -12.29 -7.05 7.84
CA ASP A 121 -11.46 -8.17 7.36
C ASP A 121 -12.18 -9.09 6.37
N GLU A 122 -13.45 -9.42 6.63
CA GLU A 122 -14.30 -10.24 5.75
C GLU A 122 -14.51 -9.55 4.38
N SER A 123 -14.61 -8.23 4.37
CA SER A 123 -14.80 -7.46 3.14
C SER A 123 -13.55 -7.42 2.24
N VAL A 124 -12.36 -7.65 2.83
CA VAL A 124 -11.04 -7.58 2.17
C VAL A 124 -10.53 -8.99 1.78
N GLY A 125 -11.26 -10.06 2.13
CA GLY A 125 -10.99 -11.42 1.64
C GLY A 125 -9.85 -12.14 2.37
N PHE A 126 -9.79 -12.04 3.70
CA PHE A 126 -8.93 -12.90 4.52
C PHE A 126 -9.68 -14.18 4.93
N PRO A 127 -9.06 -15.38 4.86
CA PRO A 127 -9.63 -16.57 5.48
C PRO A 127 -9.57 -16.42 7.00
N VAL A 128 -10.72 -16.56 7.66
CA VAL A 128 -10.82 -16.60 9.12
C VAL A 128 -10.36 -17.99 9.58
N GLU A 129 -9.08 -18.16 9.91
CA GLU A 129 -8.66 -19.29 10.74
C GLU A 129 -9.08 -19.01 12.20
N GLY A 130 -10.19 -19.63 12.58
CA GLY A 130 -10.47 -20.12 13.93
C GLY A 130 -10.25 -19.15 15.09
N TYR A 131 -11.19 -18.22 15.31
CA TYR A 131 -11.46 -17.77 16.68
C TYR A 131 -12.64 -18.57 17.22
N GLY A 132 -12.36 -19.32 18.29
CA GLY A 132 -13.33 -20.18 18.96
C GLY A 132 -14.63 -19.45 19.27
N GLN A 133 -15.74 -20.06 18.82
CA GLN A 133 -17.08 -19.71 19.23
C GLN A 133 -17.16 -19.77 20.76
N VAL A 134 -17.36 -18.61 21.39
CA VAL A 134 -18.03 -18.57 22.68
C VAL A 134 -19.52 -18.60 22.35
N VAL A 135 -20.10 -19.78 22.49
CA VAL A 135 -21.54 -20.00 22.47
C VAL A 135 -22.13 -19.20 23.64
N GLN A 136 -22.91 -18.17 23.33
CA GLN A 136 -23.99 -17.74 24.21
C GLN A 136 -25.27 -18.35 23.66
N ALA A 137 -25.83 -19.25 24.47
CA ALA A 137 -27.16 -19.80 24.28
C ALA A 137 -28.18 -18.67 24.37
N ASP A 138 -29.14 -18.67 23.45
CA ASP A 138 -30.49 -18.21 23.74
C ASP A 138 -31.47 -19.06 22.93
N GLU A 139 -32.61 -19.27 23.58
CA GLU A 139 -33.57 -20.35 23.43
C GLU A 139 -34.55 -20.15 22.25
N ASP A 140 -35.19 -21.27 21.91
CA ASP A 140 -36.47 -21.42 21.20
C ASP A 140 -36.59 -20.97 19.73
N GLU A 141 -36.67 -21.96 18.82
CA GLU A 141 -37.96 -22.37 18.23
C GLU A 141 -37.80 -23.66 17.38
N ALA A 142 -38.82 -24.51 17.47
CA ALA A 142 -38.84 -25.89 16.99
C ALA A 142 -39.35 -26.04 15.54
N ILE A 143 -39.07 -27.23 14.95
CA ILE A 143 -39.92 -28.10 14.07
C ILE A 143 -39.07 -28.79 12.96
N PRO A 144 -39.37 -30.07 12.59
CA PRO A 144 -38.34 -31.12 12.54
C PRO A 144 -38.26 -31.99 11.24
N VAL A 145 -37.34 -32.98 11.28
CA VAL A 145 -37.28 -34.28 10.56
C VAL A 145 -36.85 -34.30 9.07
N ASP A 146 -35.66 -34.85 8.77
CA ASP A 146 -35.51 -36.24 8.28
C ASP A 146 -34.02 -36.68 8.19
N GLU A 147 -33.72 -37.87 8.72
CA GLU A 147 -32.45 -38.64 8.61
C GLU A 147 -32.48 -39.49 7.29
N PRO A 148 -31.42 -40.24 6.82
CA PRO A 148 -30.38 -40.89 7.62
C PRO A 148 -28.93 -40.94 7.06
N ARG A 149 -28.00 -40.87 8.02
CA ARG A 149 -26.82 -41.73 8.26
C ARG A 149 -26.15 -42.50 7.10
N LEU A 150 -24.85 -42.23 6.95
CA LEU A 150 -23.83 -43.24 6.64
C LEU A 150 -22.69 -43.17 7.68
N VAL A 151 -22.17 -44.35 8.00
CA VAL A 151 -21.55 -44.74 9.27
C VAL A 151 -20.03 -44.77 9.19
N LEU A 152 -19.39 -44.21 10.24
CA LEU A 152 -18.09 -44.50 10.88
C LEU A 152 -16.81 -44.65 10.03
N LYS A 153 -15.79 -43.84 10.41
CA LYS A 153 -14.58 -44.40 11.03
C LYS A 153 -13.81 -43.34 11.82
N GLU A 154 -13.83 -43.51 13.14
CA GLU A 154 -12.90 -42.89 14.07
C GLU A 154 -11.47 -43.34 13.77
N LYS A 155 -10.55 -42.37 13.69
CA LYS A 155 -9.16 -42.56 14.06
C LYS A 155 -8.75 -41.40 14.96
N SER A 156 -8.88 -41.64 16.26
CA SER A 156 -8.21 -40.86 17.29
C SER A 156 -6.70 -40.99 17.10
N ALA A 157 -6.02 -39.89 16.79
CA ALA A 157 -4.59 -39.76 16.94
C ALA A 157 -4.33 -38.45 17.70
N VAL A 158 -3.85 -38.63 18.93
CA VAL A 158 -3.33 -37.60 19.82
C VAL A 158 -2.26 -36.79 19.07
N VAL A 159 -2.50 -35.48 18.88
CA VAL A 159 -1.45 -34.56 18.44
C VAL A 159 -1.09 -33.71 19.64
N ASN A 160 0.12 -33.96 20.15
CA ASN A 160 0.79 -33.14 21.12
C ASN A 160 0.83 -31.68 20.65
N SER A 161 0.38 -30.78 21.51
CA SER A 161 0.59 -29.34 21.40
C SER A 161 2.09 -29.06 21.38
N THR A 162 2.66 -28.93 20.19
CA THR A 162 3.96 -28.29 20.02
C THR A 162 3.65 -26.85 19.69
N ILE A 163 4.05 -25.96 20.60
CA ILE A 163 4.09 -24.51 20.41
C ILE A 163 4.87 -24.26 19.11
N THR A 164 4.18 -23.91 18.03
CA THR A 164 4.82 -23.44 16.80
C THR A 164 5.42 -22.07 17.07
N ALA A 165 6.72 -21.99 16.85
CA ALA A 165 7.55 -20.79 16.91
C ALA A 165 7.03 -19.72 15.93
N PRO A 166 7.50 -18.46 16.04
CA PRO A 166 7.12 -17.39 15.13
C PRO A 166 7.36 -17.81 13.69
N VAL A 167 6.40 -17.54 12.81
CA VAL A 167 6.58 -17.69 11.36
C VAL A 167 7.78 -16.84 10.99
N ASP A 168 8.85 -17.51 10.56
CA ASP A 168 10.13 -16.88 10.27
C ASP A 168 9.97 -16.04 9.00
N MET A 169 10.13 -14.72 9.11
CA MET A 169 9.99 -13.77 7.98
C MET A 169 10.97 -14.08 6.83
N ALA A 170 12.00 -14.89 7.10
CA ALA A 170 12.90 -15.47 6.10
C ALA A 170 12.18 -16.42 5.12
N GLU A 171 11.26 -17.27 5.58
CA GLU A 171 10.51 -18.20 4.71
C GLU A 171 9.57 -17.46 3.73
N SER A 172 9.06 -16.29 4.12
CA SER A 172 8.26 -15.42 3.23
C SER A 172 9.10 -14.70 2.17
N MET A 173 10.38 -14.45 2.43
CA MET A 173 11.31 -13.87 1.45
C MET A 173 11.83 -14.93 0.49
N ASP A 174 12.14 -16.13 0.97
CA ASP A 174 12.52 -17.27 0.12
C ASP A 174 11.41 -17.66 -0.87
N GLN A 175 10.14 -17.55 -0.47
CA GLN A 175 9.01 -17.76 -1.39
C GLN A 175 8.82 -16.61 -2.40
N LEU A 176 9.16 -15.37 -2.04
CA LEU A 176 9.15 -14.24 -2.97
C LEU A 176 10.31 -14.32 -3.96
N GLU A 177 11.52 -14.68 -3.50
CA GLU A 177 12.70 -14.94 -4.32
C GLU A 177 12.51 -16.18 -5.21
N SER A 178 11.76 -17.19 -4.76
CA SER A 178 11.37 -18.36 -5.56
C SER A 178 10.38 -18.02 -6.69
N VAL A 179 9.47 -17.07 -6.46
CA VAL A 179 8.39 -16.70 -7.41
C VAL A 179 8.79 -15.52 -8.32
N LEU A 180 9.54 -14.54 -7.81
CA LEU A 180 10.14 -13.44 -8.58
C LEU A 180 11.50 -13.81 -9.16
N GLY A 181 12.20 -14.83 -8.63
CA GLY A 181 13.49 -15.36 -9.12
C GLY A 181 13.42 -16.11 -10.45
N ARG A 182 12.43 -15.79 -11.28
CA ARG A 182 12.43 -16.06 -12.72
C ARG A 182 12.45 -14.79 -13.57
N ILE A 183 12.34 -13.60 -12.96
CA ILE A 183 12.74 -12.37 -13.62
C ILE A 183 14.26 -12.34 -13.53
N HIS A 184 14.94 -12.86 -14.56
CA HIS A 184 16.36 -12.60 -14.75
C HIS A 184 16.47 -11.08 -14.92
N LEU A 185 16.60 -10.37 -13.82
CA LEU A 185 16.89 -8.95 -13.83
C LEU A 185 18.31 -8.87 -14.39
N ASP A 186 18.41 -8.79 -15.71
CA ASP A 186 19.65 -8.44 -16.39
C ASP A 186 20.01 -7.03 -15.92
N LEU A 187 20.64 -6.96 -14.75
CA LEU A 187 21.14 -5.75 -14.11
C LEU A 187 22.61 -5.64 -14.45
N LEU A 188 23.00 -4.42 -14.78
CA LEU A 188 24.39 -4.10 -15.00
C LEU A 188 25.14 -4.16 -13.68
N SER A 189 26.39 -4.65 -13.73
CA SER A 189 27.33 -4.44 -12.62
C SER A 189 27.51 -2.95 -12.36
N THR A 190 27.92 -2.58 -11.15
CA THR A 190 28.15 -1.17 -10.78
C THR A 190 29.12 -0.48 -11.73
N GLU A 191 30.18 -1.18 -12.14
CA GLU A 191 31.18 -0.68 -13.09
C GLU A 191 30.57 -0.50 -14.48
N SER A 192 29.82 -1.50 -14.96
CA SER A 192 29.17 -1.48 -16.28
C SER A 192 28.14 -0.35 -16.38
N LEU A 193 27.34 -0.16 -15.32
CA LEU A 193 26.41 0.95 -15.20
C LEU A 193 27.16 2.29 -15.26
N GLN A 194 28.20 2.48 -14.45
CA GLN A 194 28.97 3.73 -14.46
C GLN A 194 29.64 4.02 -15.80
N MET A 195 30.13 3.00 -16.51
CA MET A 195 30.67 3.19 -17.86
C MET A 195 29.59 3.69 -18.81
N ARG A 196 28.42 3.02 -18.86
CA ARG A 196 27.32 3.45 -19.74
C ARG A 196 26.84 4.86 -19.42
N LEU A 197 26.75 5.24 -18.15
CA LEU A 197 26.30 6.57 -17.74
C LEU A 197 27.25 7.70 -18.16
N LYS A 198 28.56 7.44 -18.28
CA LYS A 198 29.55 8.44 -18.70
C LYS A 198 29.36 8.92 -20.13
N ASP A 199 28.84 8.07 -21.00
CA ASP A 199 28.67 8.35 -22.44
C ASP A 199 27.31 8.97 -22.79
N LEU A 200 26.43 9.15 -21.80
CA LEU A 200 25.05 9.58 -21.98
C LEU A 200 24.72 11.08 -21.72
N PRO A 201 25.62 11.98 -21.25
CA PRO A 201 25.27 13.39 -21.07
C PRO A 201 24.77 14.13 -22.31
N THR A 202 25.26 13.80 -23.50
CA THR A 202 24.80 14.39 -24.78
C THR A 202 23.59 13.67 -25.37
N GLY A 203 23.23 12.53 -24.79
CA GLY A 203 22.24 11.60 -25.32
C GLY A 203 22.69 10.87 -26.59
N CYS A 204 22.05 9.73 -26.86
CA CYS A 204 22.31 8.92 -28.06
C CYS A 204 21.14 7.99 -28.36
N ILE A 205 21.08 7.48 -29.59
CA ILE A 205 20.13 6.43 -30.00
C ILE A 205 20.70 5.05 -29.65
N ARG A 206 19.90 4.21 -29.00
CA ARG A 206 20.26 2.85 -28.57
C ARG A 206 19.06 1.91 -28.70
N GLU A 207 19.30 0.61 -28.69
CA GLU A 207 18.23 -0.37 -28.68
C GLU A 207 17.40 -0.29 -27.38
N GLY A 208 16.08 -0.27 -27.52
CA GLY A 208 15.16 -0.16 -26.39
C GLY A 208 15.26 -1.36 -25.45
N HIS A 209 15.19 -2.57 -26.00
CA HIS A 209 15.12 -3.82 -25.25
C HIS A 209 16.45 -4.22 -24.55
N THR A 210 17.58 -4.18 -25.25
CA THR A 210 18.89 -4.62 -24.73
C THR A 210 19.68 -3.52 -24.03
N TYR A 211 19.43 -2.24 -24.31
CA TYR A 211 20.22 -1.15 -23.74
C TYR A 211 19.42 -0.25 -22.81
N VAL A 212 18.33 0.35 -23.30
CA VAL A 212 17.57 1.35 -22.53
C VAL A 212 16.85 0.68 -21.35
N TYR A 213 16.24 -0.48 -21.56
CA TYR A 213 15.53 -1.19 -20.49
C TYR A 213 16.49 -1.74 -19.43
N GLU A 214 17.63 -2.31 -19.84
CA GLU A 214 18.68 -2.77 -18.93
C GLU A 214 19.22 -1.62 -18.05
N LEU A 215 19.44 -0.46 -18.66
CA LEU A 215 19.85 0.77 -17.97
C LEU A 215 18.76 1.29 -17.02
N TRP A 216 17.50 1.29 -17.46
CA TRP A 216 16.33 1.70 -16.67
C TRP A 216 16.19 0.84 -15.41
N LYS A 217 16.25 -0.49 -15.55
CA LYS A 217 16.21 -1.46 -14.42
C LYS A 217 17.37 -1.21 -13.45
N SER A 218 18.59 -1.11 -13.98
CA SER A 218 19.81 -0.93 -13.18
C SER A 218 19.82 0.38 -12.38
N LEU A 219 19.33 1.47 -12.97
CA LEU A 219 19.22 2.76 -12.28
C LEU A 219 18.16 2.73 -11.17
N LEU A 220 16.96 2.19 -11.44
CA LEU A 220 15.92 2.08 -10.43
C LEU A 220 16.36 1.21 -9.25
N HIS A 221 16.94 0.05 -9.53
CA HIS A 221 17.48 -0.83 -8.49
C HIS A 221 18.53 -0.12 -7.63
N LYS A 222 19.51 0.55 -8.27
CA LYS A 222 20.54 1.34 -7.56
C LYS A 222 19.96 2.47 -6.71
N TRP A 223 18.98 3.21 -7.23
CA TRP A 223 18.39 4.32 -6.50
C TRP A 223 17.55 3.86 -5.30
N PHE A 224 16.80 2.77 -5.46
CA PHE A 224 16.07 2.19 -4.34
C PHE A 224 17.02 1.66 -3.26
N SER A 225 18.09 0.95 -3.65
CA SER A 225 19.05 0.41 -2.67
C SER A 225 19.80 1.51 -1.90
N GLU A 226 20.14 2.62 -2.56
CA GLU A 226 20.89 3.72 -1.96
C GLU A 226 19.99 4.77 -1.25
N GLY A 227 18.68 4.55 -1.15
CA GLY A 227 17.75 5.44 -0.43
C GLY A 227 17.49 6.78 -1.12
N PHE A 228 17.48 6.80 -2.45
CA PHE A 228 17.09 7.98 -3.23
C PHE A 228 15.57 8.16 -3.20
N LYS A 229 15.12 9.41 -3.36
CA LYS A 229 13.75 9.69 -3.74
C LYS A 229 13.57 9.47 -5.23
N VAL A 230 12.82 8.43 -5.61
CA VAL A 230 12.63 8.03 -7.01
C VAL A 230 11.38 8.69 -7.59
N TYR A 231 11.50 9.23 -8.80
CA TYR A 231 10.40 9.76 -9.59
C TYR A 231 10.37 9.04 -10.94
N ILE A 232 9.19 8.67 -11.38
CA ILE A 232 8.95 7.97 -12.66
C ILE A 232 7.87 8.75 -13.39
N ALA A 233 8.15 9.21 -14.61
CA ALA A 233 7.18 9.88 -15.44
C ALA A 233 7.14 9.21 -16.82
N THR A 234 5.96 8.77 -17.25
CA THR A 234 5.74 8.17 -18.57
C THR A 234 4.28 8.26 -18.97
N PRO A 235 3.92 8.54 -20.23
CA PRO A 235 2.53 8.47 -20.67
C PRO A 235 1.96 7.05 -20.60
N VAL A 236 2.80 6.03 -20.78
CA VAL A 236 2.40 4.62 -20.89
C VAL A 236 3.20 3.76 -19.93
N ILE A 237 2.51 2.86 -19.23
CA ILE A 237 3.14 1.83 -18.40
C ILE A 237 2.31 0.55 -18.44
N ASP A 238 2.97 -0.60 -18.56
CA ASP A 238 2.30 -1.91 -18.54
C ASP A 238 2.51 -2.66 -17.21
N THR A 239 1.81 -3.78 -17.07
CA THR A 239 1.79 -4.61 -15.85
C THR A 239 3.17 -5.13 -15.50
N GLN A 240 3.94 -5.62 -16.47
CA GLN A 240 5.27 -6.16 -16.21
C GLN A 240 6.25 -5.07 -15.72
N ARG A 241 6.19 -3.86 -16.29
CA ARG A 241 7.05 -2.75 -15.84
C ARG A 241 6.68 -2.25 -14.44
N VAL A 242 5.41 -2.35 -14.06
CA VAL A 242 5.02 -2.15 -12.65
C VAL A 242 5.55 -3.28 -11.76
N LEU A 243 5.50 -4.54 -12.21
CA LEU A 243 6.06 -5.67 -11.46
C LEU A 243 7.56 -5.54 -11.22
N ASP A 244 8.33 -5.07 -12.20
CA ASP A 244 9.76 -4.81 -12.03
C ASP A 244 10.02 -3.77 -10.94
N ILE A 245 9.24 -2.67 -10.92
CA ILE A 245 9.33 -1.64 -9.88
C ILE A 245 9.01 -2.25 -8.51
N VAL A 246 7.94 -3.05 -8.42
CA VAL A 246 7.53 -3.74 -7.19
C VAL A 246 8.64 -4.66 -6.68
N ASP A 247 9.27 -5.42 -7.57
CA ASP A 247 10.38 -6.32 -7.23
C ASP A 247 11.56 -5.55 -6.65
N PHE A 248 12.01 -4.46 -7.31
CA PHE A 248 13.08 -3.62 -6.78
C PHE A 248 12.76 -3.00 -5.42
N MET A 249 11.50 -2.61 -5.21
CA MET A 249 11.05 -2.07 -3.92
C MET A 249 11.05 -3.14 -2.83
N PHE A 250 10.69 -4.39 -3.15
CA PHE A 250 10.72 -5.49 -2.20
C PHE A 250 12.13 -6.00 -1.88
N GLN A 251 13.05 -5.97 -2.84
CA GLN A 251 14.47 -6.28 -2.60
C GLN A 251 15.11 -5.22 -1.68
N ASN A 252 14.59 -4.00 -1.67
CA ASN A 252 15.14 -2.86 -0.93
C ASN A 252 14.14 -2.26 0.07
N LYS A 253 13.35 -3.08 0.78
CA LYS A 253 12.21 -2.64 1.62
C LYS A 253 12.50 -1.47 2.57
N GLU A 254 13.69 -1.44 3.16
CA GLU A 254 14.07 -0.43 4.15
C GLU A 254 14.42 0.93 3.53
N THR A 255 14.96 0.92 2.32
CA THR A 255 15.54 2.11 1.66
C THR A 255 14.69 2.59 0.47
N ALA A 256 13.86 1.71 -0.12
CA ALA A 256 13.09 2.03 -1.30
C ALA A 256 12.06 3.14 -1.06
N HIS A 257 12.19 4.24 -1.79
CA HIS A 257 11.30 5.38 -1.70
C HIS A 257 10.88 5.90 -3.07
N LEU A 258 9.70 5.49 -3.53
CA LEU A 258 9.03 6.11 -4.67
C LEU A 258 8.31 7.38 -4.19
N GLU A 259 8.74 8.53 -4.69
CA GLU A 259 8.15 9.83 -4.36
C GLU A 259 7.00 10.17 -5.31
N GLY A 260 7.10 9.83 -6.59
CA GLY A 260 6.04 10.09 -7.56
C GLY A 260 6.08 9.17 -8.78
N LEU A 261 4.89 8.71 -9.18
CA LEU A 261 4.63 7.96 -10.39
C LEU A 261 3.64 8.75 -11.26
N PHE A 262 4.12 9.42 -12.30
CA PHE A 262 3.31 10.23 -13.20
C PHE A 262 2.96 9.43 -14.44
N VAL A 263 1.68 9.11 -14.59
CA VAL A 263 1.16 8.30 -15.70
C VAL A 263 -0.14 8.90 -16.20
N GLN A 264 -0.40 8.80 -17.51
CA GLN A 264 -1.69 9.19 -18.05
C GLN A 264 -2.78 8.22 -17.58
N TYR A 265 -4.01 8.72 -17.45
CA TYR A 265 -5.16 7.88 -17.12
C TYR A 265 -5.35 6.74 -18.13
N GLN A 266 -5.20 7.06 -19.42
CA GLN A 266 -5.11 6.11 -20.52
C GLN A 266 -3.63 5.82 -20.81
N CYS A 267 -3.14 4.64 -20.42
CA CYS A 267 -1.71 4.31 -20.43
C CYS A 267 -1.34 3.18 -21.42
N GLY A 268 -2.20 2.97 -22.43
CA GLY A 268 -2.02 2.02 -23.53
C GLY A 268 -3.19 2.09 -24.52
N GLU A 269 -3.11 1.35 -25.63
CA GLU A 269 -4.08 1.46 -26.75
C GLU A 269 -5.55 1.29 -26.34
N ASN A 270 -5.84 0.49 -25.30
CA ASN A 270 -7.17 0.37 -24.70
C ASN A 270 -7.11 0.08 -23.19
N LYS A 271 -6.02 0.49 -22.52
CA LYS A 271 -5.76 0.15 -21.13
C LYS A 271 -5.66 1.40 -20.25
N ARG A 272 -6.38 1.40 -19.13
CA ARG A 272 -6.25 2.44 -18.10
C ARG A 272 -5.25 2.01 -17.04
N ILE A 273 -4.64 2.99 -16.37
CA ILE A 273 -3.76 2.69 -15.25
C ILE A 273 -4.48 1.99 -14.09
N SER A 274 -5.80 2.16 -13.96
CA SER A 274 -6.64 1.39 -13.03
C SER A 274 -6.70 -0.10 -13.36
N ASP A 275 -6.64 -0.47 -14.65
CA ASP A 275 -6.61 -1.87 -15.07
C ASP A 275 -5.26 -2.50 -14.76
N VAL A 276 -4.16 -1.78 -15.02
CA VAL A 276 -2.81 -2.19 -14.62
C VAL A 276 -2.74 -2.38 -13.09
N LYS A 277 -3.28 -1.43 -12.31
CA LYS A 277 -3.37 -1.55 -10.86
C LYS A 277 -4.11 -2.83 -10.43
N ARG A 278 -5.29 -3.05 -11.00
CA ARG A 278 -6.12 -4.22 -10.70
C ARG A 278 -5.36 -5.51 -11.01
N GLU A 279 -4.79 -5.61 -12.21
CA GLU A 279 -4.01 -6.79 -12.62
C GLU A 279 -2.85 -7.07 -11.67
N VAL A 280 -2.05 -6.06 -11.30
CA VAL A 280 -0.94 -6.25 -10.35
C VAL A 280 -1.43 -6.72 -8.99
N LEU A 281 -2.48 -6.09 -8.43
CA LEU A 281 -2.98 -6.41 -7.09
C LEU A 281 -3.76 -7.71 -7.01
N GLU A 282 -4.34 -8.18 -8.12
CA GLU A 282 -5.08 -9.45 -8.19
C GLU A 282 -4.17 -10.65 -8.46
N LEU A 283 -2.88 -10.43 -8.78
CA LEU A 283 -1.95 -11.52 -8.97
C LEU A 283 -1.88 -12.42 -7.71
N PRO A 284 -1.99 -13.75 -7.87
CA PRO A 284 -1.96 -14.68 -6.75
C PRO A 284 -0.58 -14.73 -6.07
N LEU A 285 0.44 -14.15 -6.71
CA LEU A 285 1.82 -14.13 -6.24
C LEU A 285 2.04 -13.21 -5.03
N PHE A 286 1.17 -12.22 -4.82
CA PHE A 286 1.27 -11.31 -3.68
C PHE A 286 0.31 -11.72 -2.58
N SER A 287 0.83 -11.88 -1.36
CA SER A 287 0.00 -12.02 -0.16
C SER A 287 -0.79 -10.72 0.10
N PRO A 288 -1.91 -10.76 0.87
CA PRO A 288 -2.67 -9.55 1.16
C PRO A 288 -1.84 -8.40 1.77
N PRO A 289 -0.89 -8.62 2.71
CA PRO A 289 0.02 -7.56 3.18
C PRO A 289 0.90 -6.97 2.07
N GLN A 290 1.40 -7.81 1.16
CA GLN A 290 2.20 -7.34 0.01
C GLN A 290 1.37 -6.51 -0.96
N ARG A 291 0.13 -6.93 -1.25
CA ARG A 291 -0.81 -6.14 -2.08
C ARG A 291 -1.05 -4.76 -1.47
N LEU A 292 -1.24 -4.70 -0.16
CA LEU A 292 -1.43 -3.42 0.54
C LEU A 292 -0.14 -2.57 0.53
N HIS A 293 1.02 -3.20 0.69
CA HIS A 293 2.32 -2.53 0.57
C HIS A 293 2.51 -1.94 -0.83
N ILE A 294 2.20 -2.69 -1.89
CA ILE A 294 2.24 -2.23 -3.28
C ILE A 294 1.26 -1.07 -3.48
N GLU A 295 0.03 -1.20 -2.98
CA GLU A 295 -0.95 -0.12 -3.07
C GLU A 295 -0.45 1.15 -2.39
N TYR A 296 0.14 1.04 -1.19
CA TYR A 296 0.58 2.20 -0.41
C TYR A 296 1.88 2.83 -0.93
N LYS A 297 2.88 2.01 -1.26
CA LYS A 297 4.21 2.50 -1.63
C LYS A 297 4.31 2.83 -3.12
N LEU A 298 3.49 2.21 -3.97
CA LEU A 298 3.51 2.44 -5.42
C LEU A 298 2.25 3.18 -5.90
N PHE A 299 1.06 2.61 -5.74
CA PHE A 299 -0.14 3.18 -6.38
C PHE A 299 -0.67 4.45 -5.72
N ASN A 300 -0.44 4.67 -4.42
CA ASN A 300 -0.74 5.95 -3.78
C ASN A 300 0.25 7.07 -4.18
N LYS A 301 1.35 6.73 -4.86
CA LYS A 301 2.27 7.69 -5.47
C LYS A 301 1.88 8.04 -6.90
N LEU A 302 0.80 7.45 -7.40
CA LEU A 302 0.27 7.76 -8.71
C LEU A 302 -0.26 9.19 -8.75
N ASN A 303 0.32 9.99 -9.64
CA ASN A 303 -0.11 11.34 -9.94
C ASN A 303 -0.66 11.36 -11.36
N TYR A 304 -1.86 11.92 -11.51
CA TYR A 304 -2.48 12.15 -12.81
C TYR A 304 -2.24 13.59 -13.19
N PRO A 305 -1.34 13.89 -14.15
CA PRO A 305 -1.13 15.26 -14.57
C PRO A 305 -2.42 15.84 -15.16
N ALA A 306 -2.70 17.10 -14.85
CA ALA A 306 -3.91 17.79 -15.30
C ALA A 306 -3.99 17.94 -16.83
N LYS A 307 -2.86 17.78 -17.51
CA LYS A 307 -2.72 17.83 -18.97
C LYS A 307 -2.10 16.55 -19.50
N THR A 308 -2.36 16.27 -20.78
CA THR A 308 -1.59 15.27 -21.51
C THR A 308 -0.12 15.67 -21.51
N PHE A 309 0.74 14.73 -21.14
CA PHE A 309 2.18 14.90 -21.15
C PHE A 309 2.80 13.70 -21.89
N ASN A 310 3.88 13.93 -22.63
CA ASN A 310 4.52 12.86 -23.41
C ASN A 310 5.98 12.63 -23.02
N CYS A 311 6.48 13.30 -21.98
CA CYS A 311 7.83 13.09 -21.48
C CYS A 311 7.98 11.70 -20.86
N LYS A 312 9.15 11.09 -21.04
CA LYS A 312 9.50 9.84 -20.37
C LYS A 312 10.83 10.01 -19.67
N PHE A 313 10.84 9.89 -18.35
CA PHE A 313 12.06 9.93 -17.57
C PHE A 313 11.91 9.17 -16.27
N ILE A 314 13.06 8.78 -15.72
CA ILE A 314 13.19 8.38 -14.32
C ILE A 314 14.23 9.28 -13.67
N ALA A 315 14.04 9.59 -12.39
CA ALA A 315 14.97 10.40 -11.64
C ALA A 315 15.15 9.88 -10.22
N GLY A 316 16.38 9.95 -9.73
CA GLY A 316 16.73 9.73 -8.33
C GLY A 316 17.23 11.03 -7.72
N VAL A 317 16.64 11.46 -6.60
CA VAL A 317 17.07 12.64 -5.84
C VAL A 317 17.61 12.24 -4.48
N LYS A 318 18.83 12.68 -4.14
CA LYS A 318 19.46 12.45 -2.84
C LYS A 318 20.22 13.70 -2.39
N GLY A 319 19.86 14.23 -1.23
CA GLY A 319 20.38 15.51 -0.76
C GLY A 319 20.01 16.65 -1.70
N ASP A 320 21.02 17.40 -2.16
CA ASP A 320 20.88 18.52 -3.10
C ASP A 320 21.15 18.12 -4.57
N ALA A 321 21.35 16.83 -4.85
CA ALA A 321 21.64 16.32 -6.18
C ALA A 321 20.48 15.50 -6.74
N ALA A 322 20.27 15.60 -8.05
CA ALA A 322 19.34 14.81 -8.83
C ALA A 322 20.07 14.13 -9.99
N GLN A 323 19.74 12.88 -10.25
CA GLN A 323 20.17 12.13 -11.43
C GLN A 323 18.94 11.85 -12.28
N VAL A 324 19.01 12.12 -13.57
CA VAL A 324 17.85 12.04 -14.47
C VAL A 324 18.22 11.27 -15.72
N MET A 325 17.47 10.21 -16.01
CA MET A 325 17.50 9.52 -17.30
C MET A 325 16.25 9.91 -18.10
N VAL A 326 16.45 10.54 -19.25
CA VAL A 326 15.38 10.89 -20.20
C VAL A 326 15.44 9.92 -21.36
N THR A 327 14.27 9.48 -21.85
CA THR A 327 14.19 8.58 -22.99
C THR A 327 13.00 8.88 -23.89
N THR A 328 13.02 8.40 -25.14
CA THR A 328 11.82 8.34 -26.00
C THR A 328 10.99 7.07 -25.76
N ALA A 329 11.55 6.09 -25.05
CA ALA A 329 10.94 4.78 -24.81
C ALA A 329 9.73 4.88 -23.88
N GLY A 330 8.55 4.46 -24.34
CA GLY A 330 7.41 4.22 -23.45
C GLY A 330 7.71 3.06 -22.50
N PHE A 331 7.21 3.10 -21.26
CA PHE A 331 7.52 2.04 -20.28
C PHE A 331 6.62 0.82 -20.45
N ASN A 332 6.70 0.20 -21.63
CA ASN A 332 5.87 -0.93 -22.01
C ASN A 332 6.64 -1.90 -22.91
N ARG A 333 6.01 -3.04 -23.17
CA ARG A 333 6.49 -4.11 -24.04
C ARG A 333 7.03 -3.62 -25.39
N ASN A 334 6.31 -2.75 -26.09
CA ASN A 334 6.66 -2.34 -27.45
C ASN A 334 8.02 -1.63 -27.53
N HIS A 335 8.48 -0.99 -26.44
CA HIS A 335 9.79 -0.32 -26.43
C HIS A 335 10.86 -1.11 -25.67
N PHE A 336 10.48 -2.04 -24.79
CA PHE A 336 11.41 -2.76 -23.91
C PHE A 336 11.57 -4.25 -24.22
N GLU A 337 10.76 -4.82 -25.11
CA GLU A 337 10.87 -6.22 -25.54
C GLU A 337 10.91 -6.39 -27.06
N GLU A 338 10.38 -5.42 -27.81
CA GLU A 338 10.41 -5.43 -29.27
C GLU A 338 11.61 -4.65 -29.81
N GLU A 339 11.98 -4.95 -31.06
CA GLU A 339 13.04 -4.23 -31.77
C GLU A 339 12.63 -2.76 -31.97
N SER A 340 13.17 -1.91 -31.12
CA SER A 340 12.94 -0.46 -31.10
C SER A 340 14.26 0.26 -30.87
N TYR A 341 14.38 1.45 -31.43
CA TYR A 341 15.53 2.34 -31.23
C TYR A 341 15.06 3.60 -30.53
N GLU A 342 15.68 3.88 -29.40
CA GLU A 342 15.24 4.90 -28.46
C GLU A 342 16.37 5.88 -28.21
N PHE A 343 16.04 7.16 -28.20
CA PHE A 343 16.94 8.17 -27.68
C PHE A 343 16.98 8.04 -26.16
N VAL A 344 18.18 8.02 -25.59
CA VAL A 344 18.41 8.01 -24.15
C VAL A 344 19.49 9.01 -23.79
N MET A 345 19.26 9.76 -22.71
CA MET A 345 20.19 10.73 -22.13
C MET A 345 20.21 10.55 -20.62
N PHE A 346 21.39 10.70 -20.01
CA PHE A 346 21.54 10.69 -18.56
C PHE A 346 22.41 11.87 -18.13
N HIS A 347 21.94 12.62 -17.14
CA HIS A 347 22.70 13.73 -16.59
C HIS A 347 22.43 13.89 -15.09
N GLN A 348 23.30 14.65 -14.44
CA GLN A 348 23.14 15.06 -13.05
C GLN A 348 22.87 16.56 -13.01
N THR A 349 22.00 16.97 -12.09
CA THR A 349 21.64 18.37 -11.88
C THR A 349 21.39 18.63 -10.41
N LYS A 350 21.23 19.90 -10.02
CA LYS A 350 20.81 20.25 -8.67
C LYS A 350 19.34 19.94 -8.47
N LYS A 351 18.95 19.60 -7.23
CA LYS A 351 17.56 19.32 -6.88
C LYS A 351 16.61 20.45 -7.31
N ASP A 352 16.98 21.70 -7.09
CA ASP A 352 16.14 22.84 -7.45
C ASP A 352 15.91 22.96 -8.97
N ASN A 353 16.95 22.69 -9.77
CA ASN A 353 16.82 22.65 -11.22
C ASN A 353 15.92 21.50 -11.67
N PHE A 354 16.08 20.31 -11.07
CA PHE A 354 15.19 19.18 -11.35
C PHE A 354 13.73 19.52 -11.05
N ILE A 355 13.45 20.14 -9.90
CA ILE A 355 12.09 20.55 -9.55
C ILE A 355 11.54 21.52 -10.60
N ARG A 356 12.28 22.60 -10.89
CA ARG A 356 11.85 23.65 -11.82
C ARG A 356 11.64 23.13 -13.25
N GLU A 357 12.54 22.27 -13.73
CA GLU A 357 12.59 21.87 -15.15
C GLU A 357 11.78 20.62 -15.45
N TYR A 358 11.59 19.72 -14.48
CA TYR A 358 10.88 18.44 -14.68
C TYR A 358 9.58 18.35 -13.89
N MET A 359 9.57 18.75 -12.62
CA MET A 359 8.44 18.51 -11.73
C MET A 359 7.36 19.58 -11.86
N GLU A 360 7.72 20.86 -11.81
CA GLU A 360 6.79 21.97 -11.94
C GLU A 360 5.95 21.89 -13.23
N PRO A 361 6.52 21.59 -14.42
CA PRO A 361 5.71 21.42 -15.64
C PRO A 361 4.69 20.27 -15.57
N LEU A 362 4.94 19.24 -14.75
CA LEU A 362 4.03 18.10 -14.57
C LEU A 362 2.97 18.34 -13.49
N THR A 363 3.26 19.18 -12.49
CA THR A 363 2.37 19.39 -11.33
C THR A 363 1.59 20.70 -11.37
N THR A 364 1.99 21.67 -12.19
CA THR A 364 1.31 22.97 -12.25
C THR A 364 -0.02 22.82 -13.00
N SER A 365 -1.11 22.66 -12.23
CA SER A 365 -2.46 22.96 -12.69
C SER A 365 -2.54 24.44 -13.04
N ILE A 366 -2.86 24.78 -14.30
CA ILE A 366 -3.27 26.14 -14.62
C ILE A 366 -4.51 26.42 -13.75
N GLY A 367 -4.47 27.50 -12.97
CA GLY A 367 -5.65 28.05 -12.33
C GLY A 367 -6.73 28.24 -13.37
N LEU A 368 -7.95 27.78 -13.07
CA LEU A 368 -9.12 28.17 -13.82
C LEU A 368 -9.20 29.71 -13.78
N GLU A 369 -8.95 30.36 -14.92
CA GLU A 369 -9.58 31.65 -15.23
C GLU A 369 -10.95 31.40 -15.86
#